data_AF-A0A382UF22-F1
#
_entry.id   AF-A0A382UF22-F1
#
_cell.length_a   1.000
_cell.length_b   1.000
_cell.length_c   1.000
_cell.angle_alpha   90.00
_cell.angle_beta   90.00
_cell.angle_gamma   90.00
#
_symmetry.space_group_name_H-M   'P 1'
#
loop_
_entity.id
_entity.type
_entity.pdbx_description
1 polymer ?
#
loop_
_entity_poly.entity_id
_entity_poly.type
_entity_poly.pdbx_seq_one_letter_code
_entity_poly.pdbx_strand_id
1 'polypeptide(L)' 'MNAELIISAKLSESEALALAGFDDTSSLLEKARELRDQHKRNTITYSRKVFIPLTHLCRDVCHYCTF' A
#
# COMPACT_ATOMS: atom_id res chain seq x y z
N MET A 1 21.60 9.49 3.63
CA MET A 1 21.01 8.19 4.00
C MET A 1 21.09 7.33 2.75
N ASN A 2 22.03 6.38 2.71
CA ASN A 2 22.44 5.71 1.47
C ASN A 2 21.36 4.73 0.99
N ALA A 3 21.08 4.76 -0.31
CA ALA A 3 20.03 4.01 -1.00
C ALA A 3 20.25 2.48 -1.08
N GLU A 4 21.17 1.92 -0.29
CA GLU A 4 21.55 0.50 -0.33
C GLU A 4 20.82 -0.39 0.68
N LEU A 5 19.84 0.14 1.41
CA LEU A 5 19.15 -0.57 2.51
C LEU A 5 17.69 -0.88 2.21
N ILE A 6 17.40 -1.59 1.11
CA ILE A 6 16.12 -2.33 1.00
C ILE A 6 16.43 -3.75 0.50
N ILE A 7 17.01 -4.50 1.42
CA ILE A 7 17.13 -5.96 1.41
C ILE A 7 15.71 -6.54 1.59
N SER A 8 15.48 -7.72 1.02
CA SER A 8 14.30 -8.61 1.08
C SER A 8 13.70 -8.91 2.49
N ALA A 9 14.08 -8.18 3.54
CA ALA A 9 13.62 -8.39 4.90
C ALA A 9 12.44 -7.47 5.26
N LYS A 10 11.64 -7.91 6.23
CA LYS A 10 10.57 -7.08 6.81
C LYS A 10 11.20 -5.89 7.53
N LEU A 11 10.77 -4.68 7.18
CA LEU A 11 11.16 -3.45 7.88
C LEU A 11 10.66 -3.47 9.33
N SER A 12 11.45 -2.89 10.22
CA SER A 12 10.98 -2.47 11.55
C SER A 12 9.98 -1.31 11.42
N GLU A 13 9.24 -1.03 12.50
CA GLU A 13 8.26 0.07 12.53
C GLU A 13 8.91 1.43 12.25
N SER A 14 10.07 1.70 12.84
CA SER A 14 10.81 2.96 12.65
C SER A 14 11.32 3.12 11.21
N GLU A 15 11.81 2.05 10.59
CA GLU A 15 12.24 2.07 9.19
C GLU A 15 11.05 2.29 8.23
N ALA A 16 9.90 1.67 8.50
CA ALA A 16 8.69 1.89 7.71
C ALA A 16 8.19 3.34 7.82
N LEU A 17 8.19 3.91 9.04
CA LEU A 17 7.81 5.31 9.27
C LEU A 17 8.76 6.29 8.55
N ALA A 18 10.06 6.00 8.51
CA ALA A 18 11.04 6.85 7.84
C ALA A 18 10.76 7.03 6.34
N LEU A 19 10.09 6.07 5.69
CA LEU A 19 9.71 6.19 4.28
C LEU A 19 8.70 7.32 4.02
N ALA A 20 7.87 7.67 5.00
CA ALA A 20 6.87 8.73 4.83
C ALA A 20 7.47 10.13 4.68
N GLY A 21 8.70 10.33 5.17
CA GLY A 21 9.45 11.58 5.03
C GLY A 21 10.45 11.58 3.88
N PHE A 22 10.39 10.60 2.99
CA PHE A 22 11.32 10.47 1.87
C PHE A 22 10.76 11.12 0.60
N ASP A 23 11.26 12.30 0.25
CA ASP A 23 10.70 13.13 -0.82
C ASP A 23 11.03 12.65 -2.24
N ASP A 24 12.12 11.87 -2.41
CA ASP A 24 12.46 11.28 -3.71
C ASP A 24 11.54 10.09 -4.02
N THR A 25 10.33 10.45 -4.45
CA THR A 25 9.27 9.52 -4.81
C THR A 25 9.68 8.62 -5.99
N SER A 26 10.54 9.11 -6.88
CA SER A 26 10.99 8.34 -8.04
C SER A 26 11.78 7.12 -7.58
N SER A 27 12.78 7.30 -6.71
CA SER A 27 13.56 6.19 -6.17
C SER A 27 12.69 5.17 -5.41
N LEU A 28 11.69 5.63 -4.65
CA LEU A 28 10.74 4.73 -3.99
C LEU A 28 9.91 3.91 -4.99
N LEU A 29 9.43 4.53 -6.07
CA LEU A 29 8.67 3.85 -7.11
C LEU A 29 9.52 2.81 -7.85
N GLU A 30 10.80 3.10 -8.09
CA GLU A 30 11.71 2.12 -8.69
C GLU A 30 11.87 0.88 -7.81
N LYS A 31 12.10 1.07 -6.49
CA LYS A 31 12.21 -0.05 -5.56
C LYS A 31 10.90 -0.81 -5.41
N ALA A 32 9.77 -0.12 -5.32
CA ALA A 32 8.46 -0.75 -5.22
C ALA A 32 8.16 -1.60 -6.47
N ARG A 33 8.53 -1.11 -7.66
CA ARG A 33 8.41 -1.85 -8.92
C ARG A 33 9.26 -3.12 -8.91
N GLU A 34 10.53 -3.05 -8.50
CA GLU A 34 11.38 -4.24 -8.38
C GLU A 34 10.75 -5.32 -7.48
N LEU A 35 10.29 -4.92 -6.30
CA LEU A 35 9.64 -5.84 -5.35
C LEU A 35 8.36 -6.44 -5.91
N ARG A 36 7.52 -5.63 -6.58
CA ARG A 36 6.30 -6.09 -7.25
C ARG A 36 6.64 -7.08 -8.36
N ASP A 37 7.64 -6.80 -9.19
CA ASP A 37 8.03 -7.64 -10.32
C ASP A 37 8.58 -9.00 -9.84
N GLN A 38 9.34 -9.03 -8.74
CA GLN A 38 9.84 -10.28 -8.13
C GLN A 38 8.71 -11.22 -7.68
N HIS A 39 7.62 -10.69 -7.13
CA HIS A 39 6.58 -11.50 -6.48
C HIS A 39 5.30 -11.67 -7.31
N LYS A 40 4.93 -10.66 -8.10
CA LYS A 40 3.66 -10.59 -8.84
C LYS A 40 3.84 -10.51 -10.35
N ARG A 41 5.04 -10.11 -10.82
CA ARG A 41 5.35 -9.93 -12.25
C ARG A 41 4.27 -9.09 -12.94
N ASN A 42 3.68 -9.63 -14.01
CA ASN A 42 2.70 -8.96 -14.86
C ASN A 42 1.24 -9.29 -14.48
N THR A 43 1.01 -9.98 -13.36
CA THR A 43 -0.34 -10.37 -12.95
C THR A 43 -1.05 -9.23 -12.25
N ILE A 44 -2.12 -8.73 -12.86
CA ILE A 44 -3.06 -7.80 -12.24
C ILE A 44 -4.31 -8.59 -11.82
N THR A 45 -4.62 -8.59 -10.52
CA THR A 45 -5.86 -9.19 -10.01
C THR A 45 -6.96 -8.15 -9.95
N TYR A 46 -8.19 -8.59 -10.24
CA TYR A 46 -9.35 -7.72 -10.22
C TYR A 46 -10.50 -8.40 -9.49
N SER A 47 -11.09 -7.70 -8.52
CA SER A 47 -12.27 -8.14 -7.78
C SER A 47 -13.46 -7.34 -8.28
N ARG A 48 -14.37 -8.00 -9.01
CA ARG A 48 -15.65 -7.40 -9.39
C ARG A 48 -16.47 -7.20 -8.13
N LYS A 49 -16.66 -5.95 -7.73
CA LYS A 49 -17.46 -5.58 -6.56
C LYS A 49 -18.72 -4.87 -7.03
N VAL A 50 -19.87 -5.35 -6.56
CA VAL A 50 -21.13 -4.61 -6.61
C VAL A 50 -21.43 -4.13 -5.20
N PHE A 51 -21.74 -2.85 -5.07
CA PHE A 51 -22.25 -2.29 -3.83
C PHE A 51 -23.77 -2.30 -3.87
N ILE A 52 -24.42 -3.03 -2.96
CA ILE A 52 -25.88 -3.12 -2.85
C ILE A 52 -26.30 -2.45 -1.53
N PRO A 53 -26.85 -1.23 -1.56
CA PRO A 53 -27.29 -0.53 -0.35
C PRO A 53 -28.60 -1.13 0.17
N LEU A 54 -28.52 -2.24 0.90
CA LEU A 54 -29.70 -2.89 1.48
C LEU A 54 -30.30 -2.08 2.63
N THR A 55 -29.48 -1.29 3.34
CA THR A 55 -29.88 -0.45 4.47
C THR A 55 -28.82 0.63 4.75
N HIS A 56 -29.22 1.75 5.35
CA HIS A 56 -28.33 2.79 5.90
C HIS A 56 -28.14 2.63 7.43
N LEU A 57 -28.51 1.47 7.99
CA LEU A 57 -28.28 1.18 9.41
C LEU A 57 -26.91 0.50 9.56
N CYS A 58 -25.90 1.25 10.00
CA CYS A 58 -24.61 0.72 10.42
C CYS A 58 -24.43 0.90 11.93
N ARG A 59 -23.86 -0.11 12.61
CA ARG A 59 -23.50 -0.02 14.04
C ARG A 59 -22.25 0.83 14.26
N ASP A 60 -21.36 0.84 13.29
CA ASP A 60 -20.06 1.48 13.37
C ASP A 60 -20.15 2.96 13.02
N VAL A 61 -19.33 3.76 13.68
CA VAL A 61 -19.18 5.19 13.37
C VAL A 61 -17.91 5.37 12.55
N CYS A 62 -18.08 5.50 11.24
CA CYS A 62 -16.98 5.69 10.30
C CYS A 62 -17.04 7.10 9.70
N HIS A 63 -16.09 7.96 10.03
CA HIS A 63 -16.04 9.35 9.53
C HIS A 63 -15.76 9.48 8.01
N TYR A 64 -15.37 8.39 7.37
CA TYR A 64 -15.08 8.31 5.95
C TYR A 64 -16.14 7.51 5.15
N CYS A 65 -17.09 6.88 5.83
CA CYS A 65 -18.11 6.06 5.18
C CYS A 65 -19.30 6.94 4.75
N THR A 66 -19.89 6.64 3.59
CA THR A 66 -21.08 7.33 3.08
C THR A 66 -22.39 6.62 3.39
N PHE A 67 -22.35 5.50 4.14
CA PHE A 67 -23.55 4.88 4.73
C PHE A 67 -23.94 5.62 5.99
#